data_AF-A0A1V4VF74-F1
#
_entry.id   AF-A0A1V4VF74-F1
#
_cell.length_a   1.000
_cell.length_b   1.000
_cell.length_c   1.000
_cell.angle_alpha   90.00
_cell.angle_beta   90.00
_cell.angle_gamma   90.00
#
_symmetry.space_group_name_H-M   'P 1'
#
loop_
_entity.id
_entity.type
_entity.pdbx_description
1 polymer ?
#
loop_
_entity_poly.entity_id
_entity_poly.type
_entity_poly.pdbx_seq_one_letter_code
_entity_poly.pdbx_strand_id
1 'polypeptide(L)'
;MYCKFKITCDDGRIISIMTFGPISVLPECQGEGYGSKLIRFTMEKALELDCGAIAITGNPDYYHRFGFVSGHSMHIYYAAAPRDEEAPFFMVKELQSGYLAGITGTFQDPEGYMIEDADVEKFDVNFSPKEKKKLPGQLA
;
A
#
# COMPACT_ATOMS: atom_id res chain seq x y z
N MET A 1 2.63 -0.74 10.91
CA MET A 1 3.96 -0.13 10.72
C MET A 1 3.80 1.03 9.74
N TYR A 2 4.47 2.17 9.96
CA TYR A 2 4.52 3.28 8.99
C TYR A 2 5.87 3.27 8.32
N CYS A 3 5.90 3.31 7.00
CA CYS A 3 7.14 3.30 6.24
C CYS A 3 7.19 4.55 5.37
N LYS A 4 8.34 5.24 5.37
CA LYS A 4 8.60 6.35 4.45
C LYS A 4 8.92 5.78 3.07
N PHE A 5 8.31 6.37 2.06
CA PHE A 5 8.47 6.04 0.67
C PHE A 5 8.73 7.31 -0.14
N LYS A 6 9.01 7.12 -1.42
CA LYS A 6 9.24 8.22 -2.35
C LYS A 6 8.45 8.01 -3.64
N ILE A 7 8.00 9.13 -4.20
CA ILE A 7 7.57 9.22 -5.59
C ILE A 7 8.73 9.84 -6.36
N THR A 8 9.18 9.16 -7.41
CA THR A 8 10.15 9.71 -8.36
C THR A 8 9.38 10.44 -9.46
N CYS A 9 9.50 11.76 -9.52
CA CYS A 9 8.79 12.59 -10.49
C CYS A 9 9.47 12.54 -11.85
N ASP A 10 8.69 12.75 -12.91
CA ASP A 10 9.21 12.79 -14.28
C ASP A 10 10.20 13.94 -14.51
N ASP A 11 10.05 15.02 -13.74
CA ASP A 11 10.95 16.18 -13.75
C ASP A 11 12.19 16.02 -12.85
N GLY A 12 12.38 14.83 -12.26
CA GLY A 12 13.52 14.50 -11.41
C GLY A 12 13.35 14.86 -9.92
N ARG A 13 12.24 15.50 -9.52
CA ARG A 13 11.95 15.71 -8.09
C ARG A 13 11.68 14.38 -7.37
N ILE A 14 11.96 14.37 -6.07
CA ILE A 14 11.63 13.26 -5.18
C ILE A 14 10.66 13.77 -4.12
N ILE A 15 9.47 13.20 -4.08
CA ILE A 15 8.43 13.57 -3.09
C ILE A 15 8.36 12.48 -2.03
N SER A 16 8.52 12.85 -0.77
CA SER A 16 8.40 11.92 0.35
C SER A 16 6.93 11.65 0.65
N ILE A 17 6.56 10.38 0.71
CA ILE A 17 5.22 9.95 1.12
C ILE A 17 5.34 8.84 2.18
N MET A 18 4.22 8.34 2.68
CA MET A 18 4.22 7.14 3.52
C MET A 18 3.32 6.05 2.97
N THR A 19 3.53 4.84 3.47
CA THR A 19 2.56 3.76 3.42
C THR A 19 2.38 3.18 4.81
N PHE A 20 1.32 2.40 4.99
CA PHE A 20 1.08 1.63 6.19
C PHE A 20 0.51 0.26 5.85
N GLY A 21 0.84 -0.72 6.67
CA GLY A 21 0.30 -2.07 6.54
C GLY A 21 1.15 -3.13 7.22
N PRO A 22 0.70 -4.40 7.18
CA PRO A 22 -0.69 -4.77 6.87
C PRO A 22 -1.66 -4.28 7.95
N ILE A 23 -2.95 -4.14 7.60
CA ILE A 23 -4.03 -3.92 8.56
C ILE A 23 -4.86 -5.20 8.62
N SER A 24 -4.94 -5.78 9.82
CA SER A 24 -5.62 -7.06 10.03
C SER A 24 -6.56 -6.96 11.22
N VAL A 25 -7.74 -7.56 11.08
CA VAL A 25 -8.73 -7.70 12.15
C VAL A 25 -9.04 -9.18 12.29
N LEU A 26 -9.08 -9.67 13.54
CA LEU A 26 -9.46 -11.05 13.84
C LEU A 26 -10.81 -11.40 13.18
N PRO A 27 -10.96 -12.59 12.57
CA PRO A 27 -12.18 -12.98 11.86
C PRO A 27 -13.48 -12.72 12.65
N GLU A 28 -13.51 -13.07 13.93
CA GLU A 28 -14.63 -12.88 14.85
C GLU A 28 -14.96 -11.40 15.16
N CYS A 29 -14.06 -10.49 14.82
CA CYS A 29 -14.21 -9.05 15.00
C CYS A 29 -14.40 -8.30 13.66
N GLN A 30 -14.45 -8.99 12.52
CA GLN A 30 -14.70 -8.35 11.22
C GLN A 30 -16.17 -7.89 11.11
N GLY A 31 -16.43 -6.91 10.25
CA GLY A 31 -17.78 -6.32 10.11
C GLY A 31 -18.17 -5.31 11.19
N GLU A 32 -17.52 -5.31 12.36
CA GLU A 32 -17.80 -4.42 13.51
C GLU A 32 -17.17 -3.02 13.39
N GLY A 33 -16.60 -2.68 12.23
CA GLY A 33 -16.01 -1.36 11.97
C GLY A 33 -14.63 -1.12 12.58
N TYR A 34 -13.99 -2.11 13.22
CA TYR A 34 -12.63 -1.97 13.75
C TYR A 34 -11.60 -1.62 12.66
N GLY A 35 -11.68 -2.25 11.49
CA GLY A 35 -10.81 -1.91 10.35
C GLY A 35 -10.91 -0.43 9.97
N SER A 36 -12.13 0.11 9.95
CA SER A 36 -12.36 1.53 9.68
C SER A 36 -11.79 2.45 10.76
N LYS A 37 -11.87 2.05 12.04
CA LYS A 37 -11.25 2.80 13.14
C LYS A 37 -9.73 2.81 13.02
N LEU A 38 -9.12 1.66 12.70
CA LEU A 38 -7.68 1.54 12.48
C LEU A 38 -7.22 2.44 11.32
N ILE A 39 -7.89 2.41 10.17
CA ILE A 39 -7.51 3.26 9.03
C ILE A 39 -7.54 4.74 9.39
N ARG A 40 -8.61 5.21 10.06
CA ARG A 40 -8.71 6.62 10.47
C ARG A 40 -7.61 7.01 11.44
N PHE A 41 -7.40 6.22 12.48
CA PHE A 41 -6.31 6.44 13.45
C PHE A 41 -4.95 6.48 12.76
N THR A 42 -4.72 5.59 11.81
CA THR A 42 -3.46 5.53 11.06
C THR A 42 -3.23 6.77 10.20
N MET A 43 -4.28 7.31 9.54
CA MET A 43 -4.16 8.57 8.80
C MET A 43 -3.87 9.76 9.73
N GLU A 44 -4.52 9.82 10.89
CA GLU A 44 -4.24 10.86 11.91
C GLU A 44 -2.78 10.80 12.39
N LYS A 45 -2.26 9.59 12.67
CA LYS A 45 -0.85 9.41 13.05
C LYS A 45 0.13 9.72 11.94
N ALA A 46 -0.19 9.40 10.69
CA ALA A 46 0.66 9.80 9.57
C ALA A 46 0.74 11.33 9.45
N LEU A 47 -0.38 12.04 9.64
CA LEU A 47 -0.41 13.50 9.65
C LEU A 47 0.45 14.09 10.80
N GLU A 48 0.39 13.50 12.00
CA GLU A 48 1.26 13.88 13.14
C GLU A 48 2.76 13.69 12.84
N LEU A 49 3.11 12.78 11.92
CA LEU A 49 4.47 12.51 11.47
C LEU A 49 4.90 13.38 10.27
N ASP A 50 4.17 14.46 10.00
CA ASP A 50 4.37 15.39 8.88
C ASP A 50 4.35 14.69 7.51
N CYS A 51 3.46 13.69 7.38
CA CYS A 51 3.21 13.04 6.11
C CYS A 51 2.25 13.89 5.26
N GLY A 52 2.66 14.24 4.04
CA GLY A 52 1.81 14.97 3.11
C GLY A 52 0.81 14.11 2.34
N ALA A 53 1.18 12.86 2.02
CA ALA A 53 0.33 11.90 1.32
C ALA A 53 0.68 10.44 1.66
N ILE A 54 -0.32 9.57 1.55
CA ILE A 54 -0.19 8.12 1.75
C ILE A 54 -0.49 7.38 0.45
N ALA A 55 0.32 6.37 0.11
CA ALA A 55 0.01 5.40 -0.93
C ALA A 55 -0.31 4.01 -0.32
N ILE A 56 -1.21 3.28 -0.96
CA ILE A 56 -1.60 1.92 -0.55
C ILE A 56 -2.01 1.07 -1.76
N THR A 57 -1.79 -0.25 -1.65
CA THR A 57 -2.38 -1.24 -2.55
C THR A 57 -3.49 -2.01 -1.82
N GLY A 58 -4.64 -2.21 -2.47
CA GLY A 58 -5.78 -2.90 -1.86
C GLY A 58 -7.07 -2.84 -2.66
N ASN A 59 -8.20 -3.15 -2.02
CA ASN A 59 -9.52 -3.11 -2.66
C ASN A 59 -10.09 -1.67 -2.68
N PRO A 60 -10.34 -1.08 -3.88
CA PRO A 60 -10.89 0.26 -4.01
C PRO A 60 -12.21 0.47 -3.26
N ASP A 61 -13.12 -0.51 -3.30
CA ASP A 61 -14.43 -0.43 -2.63
C ASP A 61 -14.28 -0.25 -1.10
N TYR A 62 -13.19 -0.76 -0.54
CA TYR A 62 -12.88 -0.61 0.87
C TYR A 62 -12.22 0.73 1.20
N TYR A 63 -11.33 1.23 0.34
CA TYR A 63 -10.48 2.39 0.63
C TYR A 63 -11.07 3.73 0.16
N HIS A 64 -11.91 3.74 -0.88
CA HIS A 64 -12.58 4.95 -1.38
C HIS A 64 -13.36 5.69 -0.29
N ARG A 65 -14.00 4.96 0.63
CA ARG A 65 -14.74 5.55 1.76
C ARG A 65 -13.89 6.32 2.77
N PHE A 66 -12.56 6.21 2.70
CA PHE A 66 -11.61 6.98 3.51
C PHE A 66 -10.98 8.14 2.72
N GLY A 67 -11.42 8.37 1.47
CA GLY A 67 -10.92 9.43 0.61
C GLY A 67 -9.61 9.08 -0.09
N PHE A 68 -9.29 7.79 -0.23
CA PHE A 68 -8.29 7.33 -1.19
C PHE A 68 -8.89 7.36 -2.59
N VAL A 69 -8.06 7.66 -3.57
CA VAL A 69 -8.41 7.67 -5.00
C VAL A 69 -7.35 6.90 -5.79
N SER A 70 -7.65 6.46 -7.02
CA SER A 70 -6.65 5.74 -7.83
C SER A 70 -5.42 6.61 -8.09
N GLY A 71 -4.23 6.00 -8.11
CA GLY A 71 -2.98 6.70 -8.38
C GLY A 71 -3.00 7.48 -9.70
N HIS A 72 -3.53 6.85 -10.74
CA HIS A 72 -3.71 7.47 -12.06
C HIS A 72 -4.48 8.79 -12.01
N SER A 73 -5.57 8.86 -11.22
CA SER A 73 -6.35 10.10 -11.08
C SER A 73 -5.56 11.27 -10.46
N MET A 74 -4.48 10.96 -9.74
CA MET A 74 -3.55 11.91 -9.13
C MET A 74 -2.22 12.01 -9.89
N HIS A 75 -2.13 11.42 -11.09
CA HIS A 75 -0.90 11.34 -11.90
C HIS A 75 0.29 10.66 -11.18
N ILE A 76 0.00 9.78 -10.21
CA ILE A 76 0.98 8.95 -9.53
C ILE A 76 0.84 7.51 -10.02
N TYR A 77 1.85 7.00 -10.71
CA TYR A 77 1.83 5.69 -11.36
C TYR A 77 2.51 4.63 -10.49
N TYR A 78 2.07 3.38 -10.59
CA TYR A 78 2.68 2.28 -9.87
C TYR A 78 3.70 1.56 -10.74
N ALA A 79 4.94 1.42 -10.25
CA ALA A 79 6.04 0.86 -11.03
C ALA A 79 5.80 -0.59 -11.50
N ALA A 80 5.02 -1.38 -10.75
CA ALA A 80 4.71 -2.77 -11.10
C ALA A 80 3.49 -2.90 -12.03
N ALA A 81 2.97 -1.80 -12.57
CA ALA A 81 1.92 -1.79 -13.58
C ALA A 81 2.33 -0.94 -14.80
N PRO A 82 1.86 -1.26 -16.01
CA PRO A 82 2.05 -0.39 -17.17
C PRO A 82 1.45 0.99 -16.90
N ARG A 83 2.16 2.03 -17.31
CA ARG A 83 1.79 3.42 -17.00
C ARG A 83 0.52 3.87 -17.72
N ASP A 84 0.27 3.31 -18.90
CA ASP A 84 -0.90 3.55 -19.75
C ASP A 84 -2.13 2.73 -19.34
N GLU A 85 -1.97 1.76 -18.45
CA GLU A 85 -3.06 0.97 -17.88
C GLU A 85 -3.43 1.47 -16.49
N GLU A 86 -4.72 1.55 -16.17
CA GLU A 86 -5.13 1.90 -14.82
C GLU A 86 -4.79 0.76 -13.85
N ALA A 87 -4.13 1.10 -12.74
CA ALA A 87 -3.91 0.20 -11.61
C ALA A 87 -4.88 0.56 -10.47
N PRO A 88 -6.18 0.19 -10.55
CA PRO A 88 -7.19 0.67 -9.61
C PRO A 88 -6.89 0.25 -8.17
N PHE A 89 -6.19 -0.88 -7.99
CA PHE A 89 -5.76 -1.37 -6.68
C PHE A 89 -4.67 -0.50 -6.05
N PHE A 90 -3.94 0.32 -6.81
CA PHE A 90 -2.97 1.29 -6.30
C PHE A 90 -3.66 2.64 -6.11
N MET A 91 -3.68 3.10 -4.87
CA MET A 91 -4.40 4.29 -4.46
C MET A 91 -3.52 5.24 -3.65
N VAL A 92 -3.84 6.53 -3.75
CA VAL A 92 -3.19 7.60 -3.00
C VAL A 92 -4.24 8.44 -2.26
N LYS A 93 -3.80 9.02 -1.16
CA LYS A 93 -4.57 9.99 -0.39
C LYS A 93 -3.66 11.11 0.09
N GLU A 94 -3.99 12.34 -0.27
CA GLU A 94 -3.43 13.51 0.39
C GLU A 94 -3.93 13.60 1.84
N LEU A 95 -3.00 13.87 2.75
CA LEU A 95 -3.28 14.27 4.13
C LEU A 95 -3.18 15.79 4.30
N GLN A 96 -2.31 16.42 3.51
CA GLN A 96 -2.20 17.88 3.40
C GLN A 96 -2.71 18.30 2.02
N SER A 97 -3.69 19.20 1.98
CA SER A 97 -4.34 19.61 0.73
C SER A 97 -3.33 20.19 -0.26
N GLY A 98 -3.29 19.65 -1.48
CA GLY A 98 -2.42 20.13 -2.56
C GLY A 98 -0.96 19.68 -2.44
N TYR A 99 -0.65 18.74 -1.55
CA TYR A 99 0.70 18.20 -1.39
C TYR A 99 1.27 17.57 -2.68
N LEU A 100 0.41 16.96 -3.49
CA LEU A 100 0.71 16.34 -4.78
C LEU A 100 0.30 17.22 -5.96
N ALA A 101 -0.07 18.48 -5.74
CA ALA A 101 -0.45 19.37 -6.82
C ALA A 101 0.71 19.60 -7.81
N GLY A 102 0.47 19.35 -9.09
CA GLY A 102 1.51 19.47 -10.14
C GLY A 102 2.62 18.42 -10.03
N ILE A 103 2.37 17.32 -9.32
CA ILE A 103 3.25 16.15 -9.29
C ILE A 103 2.78 15.12 -10.30
N THR A 104 3.70 14.68 -11.15
CA THR A 104 3.53 13.51 -12.02
C THR A 104 4.73 12.62 -11.79
N GLY A 105 4.53 11.36 -11.41
CA GLY A 105 5.65 10.49 -11.08
C GLY A 105 5.27 9.06 -10.74
N THR A 106 6.27 8.26 -10.40
CA THR A 106 6.14 6.83 -10.17
C THR A 106 6.43 6.47 -8.72
N PHE A 107 5.54 5.72 -8.10
CA PHE A 107 5.73 5.02 -6.83
C PHE A 107 6.32 3.64 -7.09
N GLN A 108 7.31 3.25 -6.30
CA GLN A 108 7.95 1.94 -6.39
C GLN A 108 8.02 1.29 -5.00
N ASP A 109 7.74 0.00 -4.94
CA ASP A 109 7.93 -0.80 -3.73
C ASP A 109 9.42 -0.85 -3.31
N PRO A 110 9.72 -1.23 -2.06
CA PRO A 110 11.10 -1.38 -1.62
C PRO A 110 11.80 -2.46 -2.45
N GLU A 111 13.09 -2.26 -2.72
CA GLU A 111 13.90 -3.25 -3.44
C GLU A 111 13.88 -4.64 -2.78
N GLY A 112 13.73 -4.71 -1.46
CA GLY A 112 13.60 -5.98 -0.73
C GLY A 112 12.33 -6.78 -1.04
N TYR A 113 11.38 -6.26 -1.82
CA TYR A 113 10.24 -7.02 -2.34
C TYR A 113 10.57 -7.70 -3.66
N MET A 114 11.61 -7.24 -4.35
CA MET A 114 12.08 -7.75 -5.64
C MET A 114 13.20 -8.76 -5.40
N ILE A 115 12.83 -9.95 -4.92
CA ILE A 115 13.77 -11.05 -4.68
C ILE A 115 13.59 -12.09 -5.79
N GLU A 116 14.71 -12.62 -6.28
CA GLU A 116 14.70 -13.73 -7.24
C GLU A 116 14.13 -15.00 -6.62
N ASP A 117 13.25 -15.70 -7.35
CA ASP A 117 12.62 -16.94 -6.87
C ASP A 117 13.66 -17.98 -6.41
N ALA A 118 14.80 -18.06 -7.10
CA ALA A 118 15.89 -18.95 -6.73
C ALA A 118 16.49 -18.67 -5.34
N ASP A 119 16.49 -17.43 -4.89
CA ASP A 119 16.98 -17.07 -3.55
C ASP A 119 15.93 -17.33 -2.47
N VAL A 120 14.64 -17.17 -2.81
CA VAL A 120 13.53 -17.60 -1.96
C VAL A 120 13.57 -19.11 -1.75
N GLU A 121 13.76 -19.89 -2.80
CA GLU A 121 13.86 -21.36 -2.73
C GLU A 121 15.06 -21.80 -1.87
N LYS A 122 16.24 -21.19 -2.05
CA LYS A 122 17.43 -21.46 -1.22
C LYS A 122 17.21 -21.10 0.26
N PHE A 123 16.41 -20.08 0.54
CA PHE A 123 16.05 -19.74 1.91
C PHE A 123 15.08 -20.77 2.49
N ASP A 124 14.08 -21.18 1.71
CA ASP A 124 13.00 -22.05 2.16
C ASP A 124 13.43 -23.49 2.49
N VAL A 125 14.47 -24.02 1.81
CA VAL A 125 15.03 -25.35 2.13
C VAL A 125 15.60 -25.45 3.55
N ASN A 126 15.80 -24.33 4.25
CA ASN A 126 16.26 -24.31 5.64
C ASN A 126 15.13 -24.53 6.66
N PHE A 127 13.86 -24.48 6.25
CA PHE A 127 12.74 -24.79 7.13
C PHE A 127 12.41 -26.28 7.09
N SER A 128 11.91 -26.81 8.21
CA SER A 128 11.30 -28.13 8.23
C SER A 128 10.09 -28.18 7.27
N PRO A 129 9.89 -29.29 6.52
CA PRO A 129 8.75 -29.45 5.63
C PRO A 129 7.42 -29.18 6.34
N LYS A 130 6.57 -28.33 5.75
CA LYS A 130 5.24 -28.01 6.30
C LYS A 130 4.18 -28.85 5.60
N GLU A 131 3.30 -29.48 6.38
CA GLU A 131 2.08 -30.10 5.85
C GLU A 131 1.09 -29.04 5.41
N LYS A 132 0.59 -29.14 4.17
CA LYS A 132 -0.46 -28.26 3.66
C LYS A 132 -1.77 -28.56 4.38
N LYS A 133 -2.21 -27.64 5.25
CA LYS A 133 -3.50 -27.73 5.95
C LYS A 133 -4.55 -26.85 5.26
N LYS A 134 -5.80 -27.32 5.22
CA LYS A 134 -6.97 -26.46 4.99
C LYS A 134 -7.52 -26.03 6.35
N LEU A 135 -7.49 -24.73 6.63
CA LEU A 135 -7.99 -24.13 7.86
C LEU A 135 -9.34 -23.42 7.60
N PRO A 136 -10.19 -23.28 8.63
CA PRO A 136 -11.41 -22.49 8.51
C PRO A 136 -11.10 -21.06 8.02
N GLY A 137 -11.80 -20.59 6.98
CA GLY A 137 -11.64 -19.24 6.42
C GLY A 137 -10.76 -19.12 5.17
N GLN A 138 -10.12 -20.21 4.70
CA GLN A 138 -9.48 -20.22 3.39
C GLN A 138 -10.53 -20.39 2.28
N LEU A 139 -10.42 -19.61 1.19
CA LEU A 139 -11.27 -19.77 0.00
C LEU A 139 -11.09 -21.19 -0.56
N ALA A 140 -12.19 -21.80 -1.01
CA ALA A 140 -12.28 -23.21 -1.37
C ALA A 140 -11.35 -23.61 -2.52
#